data_AF-A0A503TQ24-F1
#
_entry.id   AF-A0A503TQ24-F1
#
_cell.length_a   1.000
_cell.length_b   1.000
_cell.length_c   1.000
_cell.angle_alpha   90.00
_cell.angle_beta   90.00
_cell.angle_gamma   90.00
#
_symmetry.space_group_name_H-M   'P 1'
#
loop_
_entity.id
_entity.type
_entity.pdbx_description
1 polymer ?
#
loop_
_entity_poly.entity_id
_entity_poly.type
_entity_poly.pdbx_seq_one_letter_code
_entity_poly.pdbx_strand_id
1 'polypeptide(L)'
;MTSLGMGVDWMSDHWTIASALRLANGCIRDAHVLAESGSRNAAYLSQQAIEQVIRALATSEAIHIERHDAHQLDKIVRRLPDDHAEKTALQSLVWLEAYATTFRYTLPSGQIPRAPDKVKLQKAIDDITNLILRLAAHFKIDLGDESKPAQTVAPMRRPGLR
;
A
#
# COMPACT_ATOMS: atom_id res chain seq x y z
N MET A 1 36.95 -5.52 -15.52
CA MET A 1 35.68 -4.82 -15.81
C MET A 1 34.58 -5.53 -15.06
N THR A 2 33.92 -4.77 -14.19
CA THR A 2 33.03 -5.18 -13.10
C THR A 2 31.69 -5.73 -13.61
N SER A 3 31.32 -6.92 -13.16
CA SER A 3 29.94 -7.43 -13.18
C SER A 3 29.61 -7.95 -11.78
N LEU A 4 29.33 -7.02 -10.86
CA LEU A 4 28.93 -7.30 -9.47
C LEU A 4 27.57 -6.69 -9.10
N GLY A 5 26.80 -6.17 -10.07
CA GLY A 5 25.54 -5.45 -9.82
C GLY A 5 24.25 -6.28 -9.91
N MET A 6 24.26 -7.47 -10.53
CA MET A 6 22.99 -8.17 -10.83
C MET A 6 22.45 -9.07 -9.70
N GLY A 7 23.23 -9.35 -8.65
CA GLY A 7 22.85 -10.34 -7.62
C GLY A 7 22.24 -9.75 -6.34
N VAL A 8 22.62 -8.52 -5.96
CA VAL A 8 22.23 -7.91 -4.66
C VAL A 8 20.87 -7.21 -4.75
N ASP A 9 20.60 -6.55 -5.88
CA ASP A 9 19.34 -5.83 -6.09
C ASP A 9 18.13 -6.78 -6.27
N TRP A 10 18.33 -7.98 -6.82
CA TRP A 10 17.23 -8.93 -7.03
C TRP A 10 16.65 -9.47 -5.71
N MET A 11 17.51 -9.80 -4.73
CA MET A 11 17.00 -10.23 -3.42
C MET A 11 16.41 -9.07 -2.62
N SER A 12 16.92 -7.84 -2.78
CA SER A 12 16.42 -6.69 -2.03
C SER A 12 14.98 -6.32 -2.43
N ASP A 13 14.63 -6.42 -3.72
CA ASP A 13 13.26 -6.19 -4.18
C ASP A 13 12.30 -7.25 -3.65
N HIS A 14 12.68 -8.53 -3.71
CA HIS A 14 11.88 -9.63 -3.18
C HIS A 14 11.58 -9.44 -1.68
N TRP A 15 12.56 -8.98 -0.91
CA TRP A 15 12.39 -8.66 0.51
C TRP A 15 11.56 -7.39 0.74
N THR A 16 11.74 -6.38 -0.11
CA THR A 16 11.01 -5.12 -0.03
C THR A 16 9.52 -5.34 -0.25
N ILE A 17 9.14 -6.09 -1.29
CA ILE A 17 7.73 -6.44 -1.56
C ILE A 17 7.14 -7.25 -0.41
N ALA A 18 7.83 -8.30 0.06
CA ALA A 18 7.34 -9.13 1.15
C ALA A 18 7.15 -8.34 2.46
N SER A 19 8.14 -7.56 2.84
CA SER A 19 8.10 -6.76 4.07
C SER A 19 7.02 -5.67 3.99
N ALA A 20 6.89 -5.00 2.85
CA ALA A 20 5.86 -3.99 2.65
C ALA A 20 4.44 -4.60 2.79
N LEU A 21 4.17 -5.76 2.18
CA LEU A 21 2.85 -6.39 2.33
C LEU A 21 2.58 -6.91 3.74
N ARG A 22 3.60 -7.35 4.48
CA ARG A 22 3.43 -7.70 5.90
C ARG A 22 3.10 -6.49 6.76
N LEU A 23 3.79 -5.37 6.54
CA LEU A 23 3.46 -4.10 7.20
C LEU A 23 2.04 -3.64 6.83
N ALA A 24 1.65 -3.75 5.57
CA ALA A 24 0.30 -3.44 5.12
C ALA A 24 -0.75 -4.31 5.83
N ASN A 25 -0.49 -5.62 5.94
CA ASN A 25 -1.36 -6.58 6.61
C ASN A 25 -1.49 -6.29 8.11
N GLY A 26 -0.40 -5.92 8.79
CA GLY A 26 -0.44 -5.47 10.19
C GLY A 26 -1.30 -4.22 10.34
N CYS A 27 -1.03 -3.18 9.55
CA CYS A 27 -1.78 -1.93 9.59
C CYS A 27 -3.27 -2.13 9.34
N ILE A 28 -3.67 -2.96 8.36
CA ILE A 28 -5.09 -3.13 8.03
C ILE A 28 -5.86 -3.93 9.08
N ARG A 29 -5.20 -4.91 9.73
CA ARG A 29 -5.77 -5.64 10.87
C ARG A 29 -6.04 -4.71 12.04
N ASP A 30 -5.07 -3.86 12.37
CA ASP A 30 -5.24 -2.87 13.44
C ASP A 30 -6.29 -1.81 13.06
N ALA A 31 -6.35 -1.40 11.79
CA ALA A 31 -7.39 -0.50 11.30
C ALA A 31 -8.79 -1.08 11.51
N HIS A 32 -8.97 -2.38 11.27
CA HIS A 32 -10.25 -3.07 11.50
C HIS A 32 -10.68 -3.00 12.97
N VAL A 33 -9.78 -3.36 13.89
CA VAL A 33 -10.04 -3.28 15.34
C VAL A 33 -10.39 -1.85 15.77
N LEU A 34 -9.66 -0.86 15.25
CA LEU A 34 -9.93 0.54 15.56
C LEU A 34 -11.26 1.03 14.96
N ALA A 35 -11.64 0.57 13.78
CA ALA A 35 -12.91 0.94 13.16
C ALA A 35 -14.10 0.42 13.97
N GLU A 36 -14.04 -0.80 14.48
CA GLU A 36 -15.06 -1.40 15.36
C GLU A 36 -15.26 -0.58 16.64
N SER A 37 -14.17 -0.08 17.23
CA SER A 37 -14.24 0.81 18.40
C SER A 37 -14.69 2.24 18.08
N GLY A 38 -14.87 2.59 16.80
CA GLY A 38 -15.21 3.95 16.36
C GLY A 38 -14.04 4.94 16.42
N SER A 39 -12.80 4.46 16.51
CA SER A 39 -11.61 5.30 16.59
C SER A 39 -11.29 5.97 15.24
N ARG A 40 -11.02 7.28 15.27
CA ARG A 40 -10.60 8.05 14.09
C ARG A 40 -9.26 7.56 13.51
N ASN A 41 -8.45 6.88 14.31
CA ASN A 41 -7.12 6.42 13.93
C ASN A 41 -7.15 5.24 12.95
N ALA A 42 -8.29 4.56 12.79
CA ALA A 42 -8.47 3.52 11.77
C ALA A 42 -8.17 4.03 10.36
N ALA A 43 -8.51 5.29 10.07
CA ALA A 43 -8.25 5.92 8.78
C ALA A 43 -6.75 6.13 8.51
N TYR A 44 -6.00 6.51 9.55
CA TYR A 44 -4.55 6.64 9.46
C TYR A 44 -3.89 5.28 9.20
N LEU A 45 -4.28 4.23 9.92
CA LEU A 45 -3.73 2.90 9.67
C LEU A 45 -4.14 2.34 8.30
N SER A 46 -5.35 2.65 7.82
CA SER A 46 -5.77 2.33 6.45
C SER A 46 -4.90 3.04 5.41
N GLN A 47 -4.54 4.31 5.65
CA GLN A 47 -3.60 5.06 4.81
C GLN A 47 -2.20 4.41 4.81
N GLN A 48 -1.68 4.07 5.99
CA GLN A 48 -0.37 3.40 6.10
C GLN A 48 -0.37 2.05 5.38
N ALA A 49 -1.47 1.29 5.45
CA ALA A 49 -1.59 0.03 4.74
C ALA A 49 -1.53 0.22 3.21
N ILE A 50 -2.29 1.16 2.65
CA ILE A 50 -2.30 1.40 1.21
C ILE A 50 -0.97 2.00 0.71
N GLU A 51 -0.26 2.79 1.53
CA GLU A 51 1.08 3.28 1.20
C GLU A 51 2.06 2.12 1.02
N GLN A 52 2.04 1.12 1.91
CA GLN A 52 2.89 -0.05 1.81
C GLN A 52 2.51 -0.94 0.62
N VAL A 53 1.22 -1.09 0.32
CA VAL A 53 0.76 -1.75 -0.90
C VAL A 53 1.31 -1.06 -2.15
N ILE A 54 1.21 0.28 -2.22
CA ILE A 54 1.72 1.06 -3.35
C ILE A 54 3.24 0.93 -3.45
N ARG A 55 3.97 0.91 -2.32
CA ARG A 55 5.42 0.67 -2.30
C ARG A 55 5.77 -0.70 -2.90
N ALA A 56 5.06 -1.76 -2.51
CA ALA A 56 5.28 -3.10 -3.05
C ALA A 56 5.08 -3.15 -4.57
N LEU A 57 4.00 -2.54 -5.07
CA LEU A 57 3.71 -2.47 -6.51
C LEU A 57 4.72 -1.61 -7.27
N ALA A 58 5.09 -0.44 -6.73
CA ALA A 58 6.11 0.42 -7.32
C ALA A 58 7.46 -0.28 -7.42
N THR A 59 7.87 -1.03 -6.39
CA THR A 59 9.05 -1.88 -6.44
C THR A 59 8.96 -2.91 -7.57
N SER A 60 7.83 -3.62 -7.71
CA SER A 60 7.64 -4.59 -8.82
C SER A 60 7.72 -3.96 -10.22
N GLU A 61 7.40 -2.67 -10.33
CA GLU A 61 7.44 -1.89 -11.58
C GLU A 61 8.77 -1.12 -11.76
N ALA A 62 9.75 -1.32 -10.88
CA ALA A 62 11.01 -0.54 -10.84
C ALA A 62 10.79 0.99 -10.77
N ILE A 63 9.70 1.42 -10.13
CA ILE A 63 9.34 2.82 -9.92
C ILE A 63 10.00 3.31 -8.63
N HIS A 64 11.03 4.13 -8.75
CA HIS A 64 11.66 4.76 -7.58
C HIS A 64 10.73 5.79 -6.92
N ILE A 65 10.48 5.66 -5.62
CA ILE A 65 9.71 6.63 -4.82
C ILE A 65 10.69 7.42 -3.95
N GLU A 66 10.79 8.72 -4.22
CA GLU A 66 11.53 9.64 -3.38
C GLU A 66 10.95 9.69 -1.97
N ARG A 67 11.80 9.80 -0.94
CA ARG A 67 11.34 9.78 0.46
C ARG A 67 10.29 10.86 0.76
N HIS A 68 10.42 12.04 0.16
CA HIS A 68 9.49 13.16 0.35
C HIS A 68 8.13 12.95 -0.34
N ASP A 69 8.05 12.01 -1.29
CA ASP A 69 6.84 11.66 -2.02
C ASP A 69 6.12 10.43 -1.43
N ALA A 70 6.67 9.79 -0.39
CA ALA A 70 6.16 8.51 0.13
C ALA A 70 4.67 8.54 0.49
N HIS A 71 4.17 9.68 1.00
CA HIS A 71 2.78 9.86 1.38
C HIS A 71 1.88 10.34 0.22
N GLN A 72 2.44 10.69 -0.94
CA GLN A 72 1.70 11.21 -2.10
C GLN A 72 1.17 10.05 -2.97
N LEU A 73 0.13 9.38 -2.48
CA LEU A 73 -0.45 8.18 -3.08
C LEU A 73 -0.88 8.43 -4.53
N ASP A 74 -1.61 9.51 -4.80
CA ASP A 74 -2.08 9.82 -6.16
C ASP A 74 -0.92 10.04 -7.13
N LYS A 75 0.13 10.75 -6.70
CA LYS A 75 1.34 10.98 -7.52
C LYS A 75 2.01 9.68 -7.91
N ILE A 76 2.11 8.72 -7.00
CA ILE A 76 2.74 7.42 -7.27
C ILE A 76 1.83 6.55 -8.14
N VAL A 77 0.52 6.48 -7.85
CA VAL A 77 -0.44 5.66 -8.60
C VAL A 77 -0.53 6.09 -10.07
N ARG A 78 -0.39 7.39 -10.37
CA ARG A 78 -0.35 7.89 -11.76
C ARG A 78 0.84 7.38 -12.57
N ARG A 79 1.96 7.05 -11.90
CA ARG A 79 3.17 6.51 -12.54
C ARG A 79 3.04 5.02 -12.87
N LEU A 80 2.05 4.33 -12.30
CA LEU A 80 1.80 2.95 -12.68
C LEU A 80 1.37 2.88 -14.16
N PRO A 81 1.78 1.83 -14.88
CA PRO A 81 1.31 1.55 -16.23
C PRO A 81 -0.22 1.48 -16.34
N ASP A 82 -0.80 1.92 -17.46
CA ASP A 82 -2.26 1.92 -17.65
C ASP A 82 -2.88 0.52 -17.68
N ASP A 83 -2.09 -0.48 -18.09
CA ASP A 83 -2.47 -1.89 -18.11
C ASP A 83 -2.25 -2.60 -16.76
N HIS A 84 -1.82 -1.88 -15.71
CA HIS A 84 -1.65 -2.46 -14.38
C HIS A 84 -3.01 -2.90 -13.81
N ALA A 85 -3.09 -4.16 -13.38
CA ALA A 85 -4.33 -4.82 -12.99
C ALA A 85 -5.11 -4.03 -11.91
N GLU A 86 -4.39 -3.55 -10.90
CA GLU A 86 -4.97 -2.90 -9.72
C GLU A 86 -5.03 -1.36 -9.80
N LYS A 87 -4.64 -0.72 -10.91
CA LYS A 87 -4.52 0.76 -10.97
C LYS A 87 -5.83 1.47 -10.62
N THR A 88 -6.96 0.98 -11.15
CA THR A 88 -8.30 1.52 -10.86
C THR A 88 -8.69 1.36 -9.39
N ALA A 89 -8.36 0.22 -8.77
CA ALA A 89 -8.64 -0.02 -7.36
C ALA A 89 -7.83 0.95 -6.48
N LEU A 90 -6.54 1.15 -6.79
CA LEU A 90 -5.69 2.11 -6.08
C LEU A 90 -6.20 3.54 -6.21
N GLN A 91 -6.62 3.96 -7.41
CA GLN A 91 -7.21 5.29 -7.65
C GLN A 91 -8.43 5.55 -6.77
N SER A 92 -9.24 4.53 -6.48
CA SER A 92 -10.41 4.68 -5.59
C SER A 92 -10.04 4.89 -4.12
N LEU A 93 -8.78 4.66 -3.74
CA LEU A 93 -8.29 4.70 -2.35
C LEU A 93 -7.39 5.92 -2.06
N VAL A 94 -6.97 6.69 -3.08
CA VAL A 94 -6.03 7.82 -2.89
C VAL A 94 -6.55 8.92 -1.97
N TRP A 95 -7.87 9.01 -1.75
CA TRP A 95 -8.46 9.93 -0.78
C TRP A 95 -7.97 9.71 0.66
N LEU A 96 -7.42 8.52 0.98
CA LEU A 96 -6.81 8.23 2.27
C LEU A 96 -5.54 9.03 2.54
N GLU A 97 -4.88 9.56 1.49
CA GLU A 97 -3.65 10.36 1.58
C GLU A 97 -3.77 11.52 2.60
N ALA A 98 -4.93 12.17 2.67
CA ALA A 98 -5.15 13.28 3.60
C ALA A 98 -5.03 12.86 5.08
N TYR A 99 -5.18 11.57 5.40
CA TYR A 99 -5.03 11.05 6.76
C TYR A 99 -3.57 10.87 7.18
N ALA A 100 -2.62 10.91 6.23
CA ALA A 100 -1.18 10.93 6.53
C ALA A 100 -0.68 12.33 6.93
N THR A 101 -1.37 13.38 6.48
CA THR A 101 -0.87 14.77 6.50
C THR A 101 -1.82 15.71 7.23
N THR A 102 -3.05 15.87 6.76
CA THR A 102 -4.00 16.89 7.23
C THR A 102 -4.75 16.47 8.49
N PHE A 103 -5.33 15.27 8.51
CA PHE A 103 -6.27 14.88 9.58
C PHE A 103 -5.60 14.49 10.90
N ARG A 104 -4.27 14.43 10.95
CA ARG A 104 -3.49 14.10 12.15
C ARG A 104 -3.38 15.26 13.14
N TYR A 105 -3.44 16.48 12.64
CA TYR A 105 -3.30 17.69 13.44
C TYR A 105 -4.67 18.29 13.75
N THR A 106 -4.68 19.24 14.69
CA THR A 106 -5.86 20.08 14.91
C THR A 106 -6.17 20.90 13.64
N LEU A 107 -7.44 21.24 13.46
CA LEU A 107 -7.84 22.25 12.49
C LEU A 107 -7.20 23.61 12.85
N PRO A 108 -7.13 24.58 11.92
CA PRO A 108 -6.70 25.94 12.25
C PRO A 108 -7.50 26.58 13.41
N SER A 109 -8.73 26.14 13.63
CA SER A 109 -9.57 26.52 14.77
C SER A 109 -9.16 25.89 16.12
N GLY A 110 -8.15 25.03 16.16
CA GLY A 110 -7.74 24.24 17.32
C GLY A 110 -8.58 22.99 17.58
N GLN A 111 -9.67 22.79 16.84
CA GLN A 111 -10.57 21.65 17.00
C GLN A 111 -9.99 20.36 16.39
N ILE A 112 -10.45 19.21 16.88
CA ILE A 112 -10.09 17.91 16.31
C ILE A 112 -10.88 17.68 15.02
N PRO A 113 -10.23 17.31 13.90
CA PRO A 113 -10.94 16.98 12.67
C PRO A 113 -11.90 15.80 12.85
N ARG A 114 -13.08 15.91 12.25
CA ARG A 114 -14.11 14.85 12.29
C ARG A 114 -13.55 13.52 11.76
N ALA A 115 -13.97 12.41 12.38
CA ALA A 115 -13.71 11.08 11.85
C ALA A 115 -14.31 10.95 10.43
N PRO A 116 -13.72 10.12 9.55
CA PRO A 116 -14.34 9.80 8.27
C PRO A 116 -15.72 9.17 8.45
N ASP A 117 -16.48 9.18 7.36
CA ASP A 117 -17.69 8.38 7.26
C ASP A 117 -17.37 6.89 7.52
N LYS A 118 -18.13 6.27 8.44
CA LYS A 118 -17.87 4.91 8.91
C LYS A 118 -18.03 3.88 7.79
N VAL A 119 -19.07 4.02 6.96
CA VAL A 119 -19.36 3.07 5.88
C VAL A 119 -18.28 3.17 4.81
N LYS A 120 -17.89 4.40 4.43
CA LYS A 120 -16.80 4.64 3.49
C LYS A 120 -15.47 4.09 3.99
N LEU A 121 -15.14 4.31 5.27
CA LEU A 121 -13.90 3.78 5.85
C LEU A 121 -13.91 2.25 5.90
N GLN A 122 -15.01 1.64 6.36
CA GLN A 122 -15.10 0.18 6.42
C GLN A 122 -14.93 -0.44 5.03
N LYS A 123 -15.61 0.11 4.01
CA LYS A 123 -15.44 -0.35 2.64
C LYS A 123 -13.97 -0.27 2.19
N ALA A 124 -13.27 0.83 2.52
CA ALA A 124 -11.85 0.95 2.18
C ALA A 124 -10.98 -0.08 2.91
N ILE A 125 -11.28 -0.39 4.17
CA ILE A 125 -10.60 -1.45 4.93
C ILE A 125 -10.78 -2.80 4.23
N ASP A 126 -11.99 -3.12 3.80
CA ASP A 126 -12.31 -4.37 3.11
C ASP A 126 -11.61 -4.43 1.74
N ASP A 127 -11.64 -3.33 0.97
CA ASP A 127 -10.99 -3.23 -0.34
C ASP A 127 -9.47 -3.41 -0.22
N ILE A 128 -8.83 -2.78 0.78
CA ILE A 128 -7.39 -2.89 1.04
C ILE A 128 -7.05 -4.32 1.49
N THR A 129 -7.85 -4.92 2.36
CA THR A 129 -7.65 -6.31 2.81
C THR A 129 -7.66 -7.26 1.60
N ASN A 130 -8.68 -7.14 0.74
CA ASN A 130 -8.78 -7.95 -0.47
C ASN A 130 -7.62 -7.71 -1.43
N LEU A 131 -7.15 -6.46 -1.55
CA LEU A 131 -6.00 -6.11 -2.38
C LEU A 131 -4.72 -6.76 -1.85
N ILE A 132 -4.45 -6.68 -0.55
CA ILE A 132 -3.30 -7.34 0.09
C ILE A 132 -3.31 -8.84 -0.19
N LEU A 133 -4.46 -9.50 -0.09
CA LEU A 133 -4.58 -10.93 -0.36
C LEU A 133 -4.28 -11.27 -1.83
N ARG A 134 -4.77 -10.47 -2.79
CA ARG A 134 -4.46 -10.65 -4.23
C ARG A 134 -2.97 -10.48 -4.50
N LEU A 135 -2.34 -9.46 -3.92
CA LEU A 135 -0.92 -9.20 -4.08
C LEU A 135 -0.06 -10.30 -3.42
N ALA A 136 -0.43 -10.73 -2.22
CA ALA A 136 0.25 -11.83 -1.53
C ALA A 136 0.20 -13.13 -2.35
N ALA A 137 -0.96 -13.44 -2.95
CA ALA A 137 -1.10 -14.58 -3.86
C ALA A 137 -0.23 -14.43 -5.11
N HIS A 138 -0.24 -13.26 -5.76
CA HIS A 138 0.54 -12.98 -6.96
C HIS A 138 2.05 -13.10 -6.72
N PHE A 139 2.56 -12.45 -5.67
CA PHE A 139 3.98 -12.46 -5.30
C PHE A 139 4.40 -13.72 -4.52
N LYS A 140 3.44 -14.60 -4.20
CA LYS A 140 3.59 -15.84 -3.44
C LYS A 140 4.23 -15.62 -2.07
N ILE A 141 3.69 -14.65 -1.34
CA ILE A 141 4.14 -14.26 0.00
C ILE A 141 3.26 -14.93 1.05
N ASP A 142 3.91 -15.56 2.02
CA ASP A 142 3.29 -15.86 3.30
C ASP A 142 3.35 -14.60 4.19
N LEU A 143 2.17 -14.04 4.49
CA LEU A 143 2.02 -12.83 5.30
C LEU A 143 2.33 -13.06 6.78
N GLY A 144 2.39 -14.32 7.25
CA GLY A 144 2.71 -14.68 8.63
C GLY A 144 4.16 -15.09 8.86
N ASP A 145 4.91 -15.42 7.80
CA ASP A 145 6.29 -15.89 7.90
C ASP A 145 7.30 -14.78 7.52
N GLU A 146 7.75 -14.02 8.52
CA GLU A 146 8.71 -12.92 8.34
C GLU A 146 10.10 -13.36 7.85
N SER A 147 10.40 -14.67 7.86
CA SER A 147 11.70 -15.21 7.47
C SER A 147 11.85 -15.48 5.97
N LYS A 148 10.79 -15.27 5.19
CA LYS A 148 10.79 -15.58 3.74
C LYS A 148 10.62 -14.32 2.88
N PRO A 149 11.37 -14.20 1.75
CA PRO A 149 11.11 -13.17 0.75
C PRO A 149 9.91 -13.53 -0.14
N ALA A 150 9.49 -12.60 -1.01
CA ALA A 150 8.58 -12.91 -2.10
C ALA A 150 9.22 -13.96 -3.04
N GLN A 151 8.44 -14.79 -3.73
CA GLN A 151 9.00 -15.73 -4.71
C GLN A 151 9.07 -15.15 -6.12
N THR A 152 8.33 -14.07 -6.38
CA THR A 152 8.38 -13.33 -7.63
C THR A 152 8.20 -11.84 -7.36
N VAL A 153 8.79 -11.02 -8.23
CA VAL A 153 8.63 -9.56 -8.28
C VAL A 153 7.99 -9.12 -9.60
N ALA A 154 7.49 -10.07 -10.41
CA ALA A 154 6.92 -9.77 -11.70
C ALA A 154 5.73 -8.80 -11.54
N PRO A 155 5.64 -7.72 -12.34
CA PRO A 155 4.55 -6.77 -12.19
C PRO A 155 3.17 -7.35 -12.52
N MET A 156 2.13 -6.81 -11.88
CA MET A 156 0.74 -7.24 -12.06
C MET A 156 0.10 -6.59 -13.30
N ARG A 157 0.47 -7.07 -14.50
CA ARG A 157 -0.13 -6.58 -15.76
C ARG A 157 -1.38 -7.38 -16.13
N ARG A 158 -2.39 -6.69 -16.69
CA ARG A 158 -3.54 -7.37 -17.31
C ARG A 158 -3.03 -8.12 -18.54
N PRO A 159 -3.42 -9.39 -18.77
CA PRO A 159 -3.13 -10.04 -20.03
C PRO A 159 -3.76 -9.19 -21.13
N GLY A 160 -2.94 -8.74 -22.07
CA GLY A 160 -3.35 -7.76 -23.07
C GLY A 160 -4.61 -8.20 -23.80
N LEU A 161 -5.55 -7.27 -23.97
CA LEU A 161 -6.41 -7.23 -25.14
C LEU A 161 -5.47 -7.22 -26.35
N ARG A 162 -5.21 -8.40 -26.91
CA ARG A 162 -4.70 -8.53 -28.28
C ARG A 162 -5.91 -8.57 -29.21
#